data_AF-A0A2H0DE70-F1
#
_entry.id   AF-A0A2H0DE70-F1
#
_cell.length_a   1.000
_cell.length_b   1.000
_cell.length_c   1.000
_cell.angle_alpha   90.00
_cell.angle_beta   90.00
_cell.angle_gamma   90.00
#
_symmetry.space_group_name_H-M   'P 1'
#
loop_
_entity.id
_entity.type
_entity.pdbx_description
1 polymer ?
#
loop_
_entity_poly.entity_id
_entity_poly.type
_entity_poly.pdbx_seq_one_letter_code
_entity_poly.pdbx_strand_id
1 'polypeptide(L)'
;MDNTFINKFSHSLLEAFQAMNGWEVLAVVFALLYLWLAMKQNIWCWFCGFASTAIYLFLFWKVSLLSESLLQIFYLVLSVYGWLQWGEGKYLATEQSSITVISWSAKQHFITILSTLIATAILGFLMDNYTSAQFPYIDGATSTFAVVTTYMVTRKVLENWIYWIVIDSVSIFLYSSRGLHLTALLFTAYVIMCFYGYSAWKASLAEEKSFA
;
A
#
# COMPACT_ATOMS: atom_id res chain seq x y z
N MET A 1 14.86 7.56 -29.15
CA MET A 1 14.00 8.19 -28.12
C MET A 1 14.30 9.67 -28.13
N ASP A 2 13.29 10.51 -28.30
CA ASP A 2 13.45 11.94 -28.59
C ASP A 2 14.07 12.67 -27.38
N ASN A 3 15.16 13.42 -27.58
CA ASN A 3 15.85 14.17 -26.51
C ASN A 3 14.90 15.17 -25.81
N THR A 4 13.85 15.59 -26.50
CA THR A 4 12.78 16.45 -26.00
C THR A 4 11.97 15.80 -24.86
N PHE A 5 11.74 14.48 -24.94
CA PHE A 5 11.03 13.75 -23.88
C PHE A 5 11.92 13.59 -22.64
N ILE A 6 13.17 13.18 -22.84
CA ILE A 6 14.13 13.01 -21.73
C ILE A 6 14.35 14.33 -21.00
N ASN A 7 14.50 15.43 -21.74
CA ASN A 7 14.68 16.77 -21.15
C ASN A 7 13.43 17.26 -20.41
N LYS A 8 12.23 17.07 -20.96
CA LYS A 8 10.98 17.41 -20.26
C LYS A 8 10.80 16.58 -18.99
N PHE A 9 11.11 15.29 -19.06
CA PHE A 9 11.03 14.40 -17.92
C PHE A 9 12.04 14.78 -16.83
N SER A 10 13.30 15.03 -17.18
CA SER A 10 14.32 15.46 -16.20
C SER A 10 13.99 16.79 -15.54
N HIS A 11 13.44 17.75 -16.30
CA HIS A 11 12.97 19.02 -15.74
C HIS A 11 11.79 18.83 -14.79
N SER A 12 10.78 18.03 -15.17
CA SER A 12 9.63 17.74 -14.30
C SER A 12 10.04 17.04 -13.01
N LEU A 13 11.07 16.18 -13.05
CA LEU A 13 11.67 15.55 -11.89
C LEU A 13 12.30 16.58 -10.96
N LEU A 14 13.13 17.47 -11.50
CA LEU A 14 13.85 18.47 -10.70
C LEU A 14 12.89 19.44 -10.02
N GLU A 15 11.88 19.92 -10.75
CA GLU A 15 10.84 20.80 -10.22
C GLU A 15 10.01 20.12 -9.13
N ALA A 16 9.60 18.88 -9.34
CA ALA A 16 8.86 18.11 -8.34
C ALA A 16 9.69 17.89 -7.05
N PHE A 17 10.97 17.55 -7.18
CA PHE A 17 11.87 17.41 -6.03
C PHE A 17 12.10 18.72 -5.27
N GLN A 18 12.20 19.85 -5.97
CA GLN A 18 12.36 21.17 -5.34
C GLN A 18 11.06 21.68 -4.69
N ALA A 19 9.91 21.28 -5.22
CA ALA A 19 8.59 21.64 -4.69
C ALA A 19 8.18 20.81 -3.45
N MET A 20 8.78 19.64 -3.25
CA MET A 20 8.46 18.77 -2.12
C MET A 20 8.92 19.34 -0.78
N ASN A 21 8.02 19.39 0.19
CA ASN A 21 8.34 19.72 1.56
C ASN A 21 9.23 18.60 2.16
N GLY A 22 10.20 18.95 3.01
CA GLY A 22 11.03 17.96 3.71
C GLY A 22 10.21 16.91 4.48
N TRP A 23 9.01 17.28 4.95
CA TRP A 23 8.07 16.33 5.56
C TRP A 23 7.49 15.31 4.57
N GLU A 24 7.20 15.72 3.34
CA GLU A 24 6.71 14.81 2.29
C GLU A 24 7.79 13.81 1.89
N VAL A 25 9.03 14.28 1.72
CA VAL A 25 10.18 13.42 1.43
C VAL A 25 10.37 12.39 2.55
N LEU A 26 10.29 12.83 3.81
CA LEU A 26 10.41 11.95 4.96
C LEU A 26 9.30 10.88 4.99
N ALA A 27 8.05 11.26 4.69
CA ALA A 27 6.94 10.33 4.61
C ALA A 27 7.16 9.28 3.51
N VAL A 28 7.57 9.70 2.31
CA VAL A 28 7.89 8.77 1.20
C VAL A 28 9.01 7.80 1.58
N VAL A 29 10.07 8.27 2.25
CA VAL A 29 11.16 7.41 2.72
C VAL A 29 10.64 6.36 3.70
N PHE A 30 9.81 6.75 4.66
CA PHE A 30 9.20 5.79 5.59
C PHE A 30 8.26 4.80 4.89
N ALA A 31 7.50 5.22 3.88
CA ALA A 31 6.66 4.32 3.08
C ALA A 31 7.48 3.27 2.31
N LEU A 32 8.59 3.69 1.68
CA LEU A 32 9.52 2.79 0.99
C LEU A 32 10.19 1.81 1.96
N LEU A 33 10.61 2.30 3.15
CA LEU A 33 11.15 1.45 4.21
C LEU A 33 10.12 0.46 4.74
N TYR A 34 8.87 0.88 4.93
CA TYR A 34 7.76 -0.01 5.29
C TYR A 34 7.66 -1.17 4.29
N LEU A 35 7.58 -0.87 3.00
CA LEU A 35 7.42 -1.89 1.96
C LEU A 35 8.64 -2.84 1.95
N TRP A 36 9.85 -2.30 2.03
CA TRP A 36 11.07 -3.09 2.06
C TRP A 36 11.17 -4.02 3.28
N LEU A 37 10.82 -3.53 4.47
CA LEU A 37 10.79 -4.33 5.68
C LEU A 37 9.65 -5.36 5.66
N ALA A 38 8.50 -5.02 5.09
CA ALA A 38 7.36 -5.94 4.94
C ALA A 38 7.71 -7.11 4.02
N MET A 39 8.42 -6.87 2.91
CA MET A 39 8.96 -7.95 2.06
C MET A 39 9.84 -8.91 2.85
N LYS A 40 10.64 -8.39 3.78
CA LYS A 40 11.51 -9.17 4.68
C LYS A 40 10.80 -9.73 5.92
N GLN A 41 9.47 -9.56 6.02
CA GLN A 41 8.68 -9.94 7.20
C GLN A 41 9.21 -9.35 8.52
N ASN A 42 9.86 -8.20 8.46
CA ASN A 42 10.43 -7.53 9.63
C ASN A 42 9.37 -6.64 10.30
N ILE A 43 9.10 -6.88 11.59
CA ILE A 43 8.10 -6.16 12.40
C ILE A 43 8.28 -4.63 12.41
N TRP A 44 9.51 -4.14 12.22
CA TRP A 44 9.78 -2.71 12.10
C TRP A 44 9.10 -2.05 10.91
N CYS A 45 8.59 -2.82 9.94
CA CYS A 45 7.75 -2.28 8.88
C CYS A 45 6.61 -1.46 9.46
N TRP A 46 5.87 -1.98 10.44
CA TRP A 46 4.70 -1.31 11.00
C TRP A 46 5.02 0.02 11.67
N PHE A 47 6.23 0.17 12.25
CA PHE A 47 6.69 1.46 12.75
C PHE A 47 6.92 2.46 11.61
N CYS A 48 7.58 2.03 10.53
CA CYS A 48 7.75 2.87 9.34
C CYS A 48 6.41 3.23 8.69
N GLY A 49 5.47 2.28 8.61
CA GLY A 49 4.12 2.50 8.09
C GLY A 49 3.36 3.51 8.93
N PHE A 50 3.42 3.39 10.26
CA PHE A 50 2.82 4.33 11.19
C PHE A 50 3.44 5.74 11.05
N ALA A 51 4.76 5.85 11.01
CA ALA A 51 5.45 7.13 10.88
C ALA A 51 5.09 7.83 9.56
N SER A 52 5.11 7.11 8.44
CA SER A 52 4.71 7.64 7.13
C SER A 52 3.27 8.16 7.13
N THR A 53 2.33 7.32 7.60
CA THR A 53 0.90 7.63 7.56
C THR A 53 0.51 8.73 8.54
N ALA A 54 1.20 8.85 9.68
CA ALA A 54 1.03 9.98 10.61
C ALA A 54 1.46 11.31 9.99
N ILE A 55 2.57 11.33 9.26
CA ILE A 55 3.03 12.53 8.55
C ILE A 55 2.02 12.89 7.46
N TYR A 56 1.60 11.94 6.62
CA TYR A 56 0.61 12.19 5.57
C TYR A 56 -0.75 12.64 6.13
N LEU A 57 -1.20 12.07 7.26
CA LEU A 57 -2.42 12.50 7.91
C LEU A 57 -2.35 13.99 8.28
N PHE A 58 -1.25 14.42 8.90
CA PHE A 58 -1.05 15.82 9.26
C PHE A 58 -0.98 16.75 8.04
N LEU A 59 -0.31 16.31 6.96
CA LEU A 59 -0.21 17.08 5.72
C LEU A 59 -1.57 17.24 5.04
N PHE A 60 -2.32 16.15 4.86
CA PHE A 60 -3.63 16.18 4.19
C PHE A 60 -4.70 16.92 5.01
N TRP A 61 -4.62 16.83 6.34
CA TRP A 61 -5.50 17.60 7.21
C TRP A 61 -5.31 19.11 7.02
N LYS A 62 -4.05 19.57 6.91
CA LYS A 62 -3.73 20.98 6.70
C LYS A 62 -4.27 21.56 5.40
N VAL A 63 -4.36 20.75 4.35
CA VAL A 63 -4.89 21.16 3.04
C VAL A 63 -6.36 20.77 2.84
N SER A 64 -7.05 20.38 3.92
CA SER A 64 -8.49 20.02 3.93
C SER A 64 -8.87 18.88 2.97
N LEU A 65 -7.93 17.97 2.68
CA LEU A 65 -8.19 16.75 1.91
C LEU A 65 -8.73 15.66 2.84
N LEU A 66 -10.02 15.74 3.15
CA LEU A 66 -10.67 14.88 4.15
C LEU A 66 -10.68 13.39 3.74
N SER A 67 -10.94 13.08 2.47
CA SER A 67 -10.96 11.70 1.98
C SER A 67 -9.58 11.04 2.13
N GLU A 68 -8.52 11.75 1.77
CA GLU A 68 -7.14 11.29 1.93
C GLU A 68 -6.76 11.15 3.40
N SER A 69 -7.15 12.13 4.23
CA SER A 69 -6.93 12.08 5.68
C SER A 69 -7.60 10.86 6.31
N LEU A 70 -8.85 10.56 5.91
CA LEU A 70 -9.57 9.38 6.39
C LEU A 70 -8.85 8.08 6.02
N LEU A 71 -8.34 7.97 4.80
CA LEU A 71 -7.54 6.82 4.37
C LEU A 71 -6.28 6.64 5.25
N GLN A 72 -5.60 7.74 5.61
CA GLN A 72 -4.44 7.66 6.52
C GLN A 72 -4.83 7.17 7.91
N ILE A 73 -6.03 7.49 8.41
CA ILE A 73 -6.53 6.95 9.69
C ILE A 73 -6.66 5.43 9.62
N PHE A 74 -7.19 4.88 8.52
CA PHE A 74 -7.23 3.42 8.33
C PHE A 74 -5.84 2.80 8.36
N TYR A 75 -4.86 3.41 7.68
CA TYR A 75 -3.50 2.89 7.69
C TYR A 75 -2.81 3.01 9.06
N LEU A 76 -3.08 4.05 9.84
CA LEU A 76 -2.60 4.15 11.21
C LEU A 76 -3.15 3.02 12.08
N VAL A 77 -4.46 2.78 12.02
CA VAL A 77 -5.12 1.67 12.75
C VAL A 77 -4.54 0.32 12.32
N LEU A 78 -4.39 0.10 11.00
CA LEU A 78 -3.81 -1.14 10.48
C LEU A 78 -2.33 -1.29 10.82
N SER A 79 -1.58 -0.19 10.95
CA SER A 79 -0.18 -0.23 11.38
C SER A 79 -0.06 -0.68 12.84
N VAL A 80 -0.92 -0.17 13.73
CA VAL A 80 -1.00 -0.63 15.11
C VAL A 80 -1.45 -2.10 15.17
N TYR A 81 -2.51 -2.46 14.43
CA TYR A 81 -3.00 -3.83 14.39
C TYR A 81 -1.94 -4.81 13.85
N GLY A 82 -1.23 -4.43 12.80
CA GLY A 82 -0.14 -5.23 12.23
C GLY A 82 1.01 -5.43 13.22
N TRP A 83 1.39 -4.37 13.94
CA TRP A 83 2.41 -4.47 15.00
C TRP A 83 2.00 -5.47 16.09
N LEU A 84 0.75 -5.40 16.58
CA LEU A 84 0.22 -6.34 17.56
C LEU A 84 0.20 -7.76 17.01
N GLN A 85 -0.38 -7.95 15.82
CA GLN A 85 -0.53 -9.26 15.19
C GLN A 85 0.80 -9.96 14.90
N TRP A 86 1.85 -9.19 14.56
CA TRP A 86 3.19 -9.72 14.30
C TRP A 86 4.03 -9.84 15.60
N GLY A 87 3.71 -9.06 16.63
CA GLY A 87 4.42 -9.02 17.91
C GLY A 87 3.93 -10.02 18.96
N GLU A 88 2.64 -10.38 18.96
CA GLU A 88 2.05 -11.34 19.92
C GLU A 88 2.70 -12.72 19.87
N GLY A 89 3.35 -13.04 18.74
CA GLY A 89 4.13 -14.26 18.58
C GLY A 89 5.52 -14.30 19.21
N LYS A 90 5.89 -13.29 20.01
CA LYS A 90 7.18 -13.26 20.72
C LYS A 90 7.03 -13.24 22.24
N TYR A 91 5.85 -12.88 22.76
CA TYR A 91 5.68 -12.62 24.20
C TYR A 91 4.95 -13.74 24.96
N LEU A 92 4.29 -14.70 24.27
CA LEU A 92 3.44 -15.70 24.94
C LEU A 92 3.72 -17.17 24.63
N ALA A 93 4.65 -17.55 23.76
CA ALA A 93 4.95 -18.96 23.54
C ALA A 93 6.39 -19.24 23.07
N THR A 94 7.08 -20.11 23.81
CA THR A 94 8.15 -21.03 23.39
C THR A 94 8.49 -20.97 21.89
N GLU A 95 9.63 -20.37 21.56
CA GLU A 95 10.44 -20.35 20.30
C GLU A 95 9.77 -20.38 18.89
N GLN A 96 8.45 -20.53 18.75
CA GLN A 96 7.79 -20.89 17.49
C GLN A 96 6.46 -20.17 17.28
N SER A 97 6.25 -18.98 17.86
CA SER A 97 4.91 -18.36 17.87
C SER A 97 4.73 -17.10 17.01
N SER A 98 5.68 -16.66 16.18
CA SER A 98 5.42 -15.58 15.22
C SER A 98 4.40 -16.01 14.16
N ILE A 99 3.40 -15.18 13.88
CA ILE A 99 2.48 -15.41 12.74
C ILE A 99 3.31 -15.72 11.49
N THR A 100 2.97 -16.82 10.84
CA THR A 100 3.66 -17.37 9.68
C THR A 100 3.00 -16.90 8.38
N VAL A 101 3.68 -17.07 7.25
CA VAL A 101 3.05 -16.77 5.96
C VAL A 101 1.98 -17.82 5.71
N ILE A 102 0.80 -17.38 5.27
CA ILE A 102 -0.31 -18.27 4.91
C ILE A 102 -0.78 -17.99 3.49
N SER A 103 -1.51 -18.94 2.91
CA SER A 103 -2.17 -18.75 1.61
C SER A 103 -3.67 -18.93 1.81
N TRP A 104 -4.46 -18.02 1.22
CA TRP A 104 -5.92 -18.09 1.30
C TRP A 104 -6.50 -19.00 0.22
N SER A 105 -7.64 -19.62 0.54
CA SER A 105 -8.40 -20.39 -0.43
C SER A 105 -9.06 -19.49 -1.48
N ALA A 106 -9.34 -20.06 -2.67
CA ALA A 106 -10.06 -19.33 -3.73
C ALA A 106 -11.41 -18.78 -3.26
N LYS A 107 -12.11 -19.50 -2.37
CA LYS A 107 -13.37 -19.05 -1.77
C LYS A 107 -13.18 -17.80 -0.91
N GLN A 108 -12.12 -17.73 -0.10
CA GLN A 108 -11.82 -16.55 0.71
C GLN A 108 -11.54 -15.35 -0.19
N HIS A 109 -10.72 -15.50 -1.23
CA HIS A 109 -10.49 -14.43 -2.21
C HIS A 109 -11.76 -13.98 -2.91
N PHE A 110 -12.61 -14.92 -3.33
CA PHE A 110 -13.88 -14.57 -3.98
C PHE A 110 -14.77 -13.73 -3.06
N ILE A 111 -14.93 -14.15 -1.79
CA ILE A 111 -15.72 -13.40 -0.80
C ILE A 111 -15.11 -12.03 -0.54
N THR A 112 -13.78 -11.94 -0.34
CA THR A 112 -13.07 -10.68 -0.11
C THR A 112 -13.21 -9.73 -1.30
N ILE A 113 -13.03 -10.20 -2.53
CA ILE A 113 -13.17 -9.38 -3.73
C ILE A 113 -14.61 -8.88 -3.85
N LEU A 114 -15.60 -9.75 -3.66
CA LEU A 114 -17.01 -9.37 -3.77
C LEU A 114 -17.41 -8.33 -2.70
N SER A 115 -17.00 -8.53 -1.44
CA SER A 115 -17.29 -7.57 -0.37
C SER A 115 -16.58 -6.23 -0.59
N THR A 116 -15.35 -6.27 -1.11
CA THR A 116 -14.59 -5.05 -1.44
C THR A 116 -15.21 -4.30 -2.60
N LEU A 117 -15.71 -4.99 -3.64
CA LEU A 117 -16.44 -4.37 -4.74
C LEU A 117 -17.74 -3.69 -4.28
N ILE A 118 -18.45 -4.27 -3.31
CA ILE A 118 -19.62 -3.61 -2.70
C ILE A 118 -19.19 -2.33 -1.96
N ALA A 119 -18.12 -2.40 -1.16
CA ALA A 119 -17.58 -1.21 -0.49
C ALA A 119 -17.12 -0.13 -1.50
N THR A 120 -16.51 -0.54 -2.62
CA THR A 120 -16.15 0.33 -3.75
C THR A 120 -17.37 0.99 -4.36
N ALA A 121 -18.46 0.25 -4.58
CA ALA A 121 -19.68 0.83 -5.14
C ALA A 121 -20.27 1.89 -4.21
N ILE A 122 -20.27 1.63 -2.90
CA ILE A 122 -20.73 2.60 -1.89
C ILE A 122 -19.82 3.83 -1.87
N LEU A 123 -18.51 3.63 -1.77
CA LEU A 123 -17.55 4.75 -1.71
C LEU A 123 -17.55 5.55 -3.01
N GLY A 124 -17.57 4.88 -4.16
CA GLY A 124 -17.65 5.50 -5.47
C GLY A 124 -18.92 6.32 -5.64
N PHE A 125 -20.08 5.81 -5.22
CA PHE A 125 -21.33 6.57 -5.19
C PHE A 125 -21.23 7.82 -4.30
N LEU A 126 -20.66 7.70 -3.10
CA LEU A 126 -20.45 8.85 -2.21
C LEU A 126 -19.51 9.89 -2.84
N MET A 127 -18.42 9.45 -3.46
CA MET A 127 -17.47 10.36 -4.13
C MET A 127 -18.12 11.06 -5.32
N ASP A 128 -18.89 10.34 -6.13
CA ASP A 128 -19.58 10.88 -7.32
C ASP A 128 -20.64 11.93 -6.96
N ASN A 129 -21.30 11.80 -5.80
CA ASN A 129 -22.37 12.71 -5.38
C ASN A 129 -21.92 13.84 -4.45
N TYR A 130 -20.81 13.66 -3.71
CA TYR A 130 -20.40 14.58 -2.65
C TYR A 130 -18.96 15.11 -2.78
N THR A 131 -18.24 14.76 -3.85
CA THR A 131 -16.87 15.25 -4.09
C THR A 131 -16.69 15.69 -5.55
N SER A 132 -15.53 16.28 -5.85
CA SER A 132 -15.11 16.66 -7.21
C SER A 132 -14.17 15.62 -7.85
N ALA A 133 -14.21 14.36 -7.40
CA ALA A 133 -13.34 13.30 -7.91
C ALA A 133 -13.60 13.03 -9.39
N GLN A 134 -12.52 12.95 -10.20
CA GLN A 134 -12.63 12.73 -11.65
C GLN A 134 -12.99 11.29 -12.01
N PHE A 135 -12.48 10.32 -11.24
CA PHE A 135 -12.73 8.88 -11.45
C PHE A 135 -13.20 8.23 -10.14
N PRO A 136 -14.36 8.64 -9.59
CA PRO A 136 -14.77 8.32 -8.22
C PRO A 136 -14.81 6.82 -7.93
N TYR A 137 -15.27 6.00 -8.88
CA TYR A 137 -15.32 4.55 -8.72
C TYR A 137 -13.95 3.86 -8.80
N ILE A 138 -13.02 4.36 -9.63
CA ILE A 138 -11.67 3.78 -9.74
C ILE A 138 -10.81 4.23 -8.55
N ASP A 139 -10.93 5.49 -8.14
CA ASP A 139 -10.30 6.02 -6.93
C ASP A 139 -10.85 5.29 -5.68
N GLY A 140 -12.17 5.08 -5.61
CA GLY A 140 -12.81 4.28 -4.58
C GLY A 140 -12.31 2.83 -4.58
N ALA A 141 -12.15 2.21 -5.75
CA ALA A 141 -11.66 0.84 -5.88
C ALA A 141 -10.22 0.69 -5.37
N THR A 142 -9.32 1.55 -5.84
CA THR A 142 -7.90 1.51 -5.41
C THR A 142 -7.79 1.71 -3.90
N SER A 143 -8.59 2.61 -3.33
CA SER A 143 -8.62 2.88 -1.88
C SER A 143 -9.13 1.70 -1.05
N THR A 144 -10.30 1.15 -1.38
CA THR A 144 -10.91 0.05 -0.60
C THR A 144 -10.09 -1.23 -0.72
N PHE A 145 -9.60 -1.56 -1.92
CA PHE A 145 -8.72 -2.71 -2.12
C PHE A 145 -7.38 -2.51 -1.41
N ALA A 146 -6.82 -1.31 -1.36
CA ALA A 146 -5.57 -1.06 -0.63
C ALA A 146 -5.71 -1.24 0.89
N VAL A 147 -6.84 -0.82 1.49
CA VAL A 147 -7.15 -1.09 2.90
C VAL A 147 -7.25 -2.59 3.18
N VAL A 148 -8.01 -3.32 2.36
CA VAL A 148 -8.17 -4.77 2.48
C VAL A 148 -6.84 -5.51 2.27
N THR A 149 -6.05 -5.07 1.30
CA THR A 149 -4.73 -5.66 1.03
C THR A 149 -3.75 -5.39 2.16
N THR A 150 -3.79 -4.21 2.77
CA THR A 150 -2.99 -3.92 3.97
C THR A 150 -3.40 -4.83 5.13
N TYR A 151 -4.70 -5.08 5.32
CA TYR A 151 -5.16 -6.09 6.27
C TYR A 151 -4.66 -7.51 5.92
N MET A 152 -4.58 -7.87 4.63
CA MET A 152 -3.95 -9.13 4.23
C MET A 152 -2.46 -9.20 4.64
N VAL A 153 -1.73 -8.08 4.56
CA VAL A 153 -0.34 -7.99 5.05
C VAL A 153 -0.26 -8.21 6.57
N THR A 154 -1.16 -7.60 7.37
CA THR A 154 -1.18 -7.80 8.83
C THR A 154 -1.38 -9.27 9.19
N ARG A 155 -2.12 -10.01 8.36
CA ARG A 155 -2.38 -11.44 8.50
C ARG A 155 -1.36 -12.35 7.78
N LYS A 156 -0.30 -11.78 7.21
CA LYS A 156 0.74 -12.46 6.42
C LYS A 156 0.20 -13.38 5.30
N VAL A 157 -0.84 -12.92 4.60
CA VAL A 157 -1.42 -13.65 3.46
C VAL A 157 -0.56 -13.44 2.23
N LEU A 158 -0.02 -14.51 1.64
CA LEU A 158 0.89 -14.47 0.50
C LEU A 158 0.32 -13.69 -0.69
N GLU A 159 -0.96 -13.88 -0.99
CA GLU A 159 -1.59 -13.29 -2.17
C GLU A 159 -1.78 -11.76 -2.06
N ASN A 160 -1.49 -11.14 -0.91
CA ASN A 160 -1.51 -9.67 -0.77
C ASN A 160 -0.66 -8.99 -1.85
N TRP A 161 0.49 -9.58 -2.21
CA TRP A 161 1.40 -9.03 -3.21
C TRP A 161 0.77 -8.98 -4.61
N ILE A 162 -0.10 -9.95 -4.93
CA ILE A 162 -0.83 -9.97 -6.20
C ILE A 162 -1.86 -8.83 -6.23
N TYR A 163 -2.53 -8.58 -5.10
CA TYR A 163 -3.48 -7.48 -4.98
C TYR A 163 -2.75 -6.14 -5.16
N TRP A 164 -1.60 -5.94 -4.51
CA TRP A 164 -0.78 -4.74 -4.70
C TRP A 164 -0.31 -4.56 -6.14
N ILE A 165 0.14 -5.62 -6.82
CA ILE A 165 0.50 -5.55 -8.25
C ILE A 165 -0.67 -5.01 -9.09
N VAL A 166 -1.90 -5.49 -8.85
CA VAL A 166 -3.08 -5.03 -9.58
C VAL A 166 -3.43 -3.58 -9.23
N ILE A 167 -3.49 -3.24 -7.94
CA ILE A 167 -3.81 -1.90 -7.45
C ILE A 167 -2.79 -0.88 -7.98
N ASP A 168 -1.50 -1.20 -7.87
CA ASP A 168 -0.44 -0.30 -8.29
C ASP A 168 -0.41 -0.14 -9.82
N SER A 169 -0.70 -1.21 -10.57
CA SER A 169 -0.82 -1.12 -12.04
C SER A 169 -1.95 -0.20 -12.49
N VAL A 170 -3.11 -0.28 -11.83
CA VAL A 170 -4.23 0.66 -12.07
C VAL A 170 -3.83 2.08 -11.67
N SER A 171 -3.12 2.23 -10.56
CA SER A 171 -2.64 3.53 -10.07
C SER A 171 -1.63 4.17 -11.02
N ILE A 172 -0.72 3.39 -11.64
CA ILE A 172 0.21 3.88 -12.68
C ILE A 172 -0.57 4.51 -13.84
N PHE A 173 -1.63 3.85 -14.32
CA PHE A 173 -2.49 4.38 -15.38
C PHE A 173 -3.19 5.68 -14.94
N LEU A 174 -3.80 5.69 -13.75
CA LEU A 174 -4.49 6.86 -13.21
C LEU A 174 -3.56 8.06 -13.03
N TYR A 175 -2.37 7.86 -12.45
CA TYR A 175 -1.43 8.96 -12.24
C TYR A 175 -0.84 9.45 -13.56
N SER A 176 -0.57 8.55 -14.51
CA SER A 176 -0.10 8.94 -15.85
C SER A 176 -1.14 9.77 -16.60
N SER A 177 -2.43 9.42 -16.52
CA SER A 177 -3.52 10.17 -17.16
C SER A 177 -3.75 11.55 -16.53
N ARG A 178 -3.36 11.73 -15.26
CA ARG A 178 -3.38 13.01 -14.53
C ARG A 178 -2.11 13.85 -14.69
N GLY A 179 -1.16 13.41 -15.53
CA GLY A 179 0.14 14.09 -15.70
C GLY A 179 1.12 13.94 -14.52
N LEU A 180 0.80 13.06 -13.56
CA LEU A 180 1.58 12.79 -12.36
C LEU A 180 2.65 11.71 -12.63
N HIS A 181 3.55 11.99 -13.57
CA HIS A 181 4.54 11.02 -14.06
C HIS A 181 5.52 10.53 -12.99
N LEU A 182 5.88 11.38 -12.03
CA LEU A 182 6.76 11.00 -10.92
C LEU A 182 6.08 9.98 -10.00
N THR A 183 4.81 10.20 -9.67
CA THR A 183 4.02 9.26 -8.87
C THR A 183 3.83 7.95 -9.61
N ALA A 184 3.53 8.00 -10.91
CA ALA A 184 3.45 6.79 -11.74
C ALA A 184 4.78 5.99 -11.73
N LEU A 185 5.93 6.67 -11.77
CA LEU A 185 7.24 6.02 -11.65
C LEU A 185 7.44 5.36 -10.28
N LEU A 186 7.05 6.03 -9.18
CA LEU A 186 7.13 5.47 -7.83
C LEU A 186 6.30 4.19 -7.72
N PHE A 187 5.06 4.21 -8.22
CA PHE A 187 4.20 3.02 -8.24
C PHE A 187 4.74 1.91 -9.15
N THR A 188 5.44 2.26 -10.24
CA THR A 188 6.17 1.27 -11.05
C THR A 188 7.26 0.57 -10.22
N ALA A 189 7.98 1.31 -9.38
CA ALA A 189 8.95 0.72 -8.45
C ALA A 189 8.26 -0.18 -7.40
N TYR A 190 7.09 0.21 -6.88
CA TYR A 190 6.31 -0.62 -5.95
C TYR A 190 5.86 -1.94 -6.58
N VAL A 191 5.40 -1.93 -7.84
CA VAL A 191 5.07 -3.17 -8.57
C VAL A 191 6.28 -4.12 -8.63
N ILE A 192 7.46 -3.59 -8.97
CA ILE A 192 8.70 -4.37 -9.01
C ILE A 192 9.02 -4.96 -7.63
N MET A 193 8.92 -4.16 -6.57
CA MET A 193 9.10 -4.63 -5.19
C MET A 193 8.09 -5.71 -4.82
N CYS A 194 6.83 -5.60 -5.25
CA CYS A 194 5.81 -6.61 -4.96
C CYS A 194 6.12 -7.98 -5.58
N PHE A 195 6.74 -8.04 -6.76
CA PHE A 195 7.22 -9.31 -7.33
C PHE A 195 8.30 -9.96 -6.44
N TYR A 196 9.23 -9.17 -5.90
CA TYR A 196 10.23 -9.65 -4.96
C TYR A 196 9.60 -10.08 -3.63
N GLY A 197 8.65 -9.30 -3.10
CA GLY A 197 7.90 -9.62 -1.89
C GLY A 197 7.15 -10.94 -2.01
N TYR A 198 6.44 -11.16 -3.12
CA TYR A 198 5.75 -12.42 -3.39
C TYR A 198 6.71 -13.61 -3.41
N SER A 199 7.84 -13.44 -4.10
CA SER A 199 8.85 -14.51 -4.23
C SER A 199 9.47 -14.86 -2.87
N ALA A 200 9.80 -13.85 -2.07
CA ALA A 200 10.36 -14.04 -0.73
C ALA A 200 9.38 -14.71 0.24
N TRP A 201 8.11 -14.28 0.25
CA TRP A 201 7.08 -14.87 1.11
C TRP A 201 6.70 -16.29 0.68
N LYS A 202 6.69 -16.57 -0.63
CA LYS A 202 6.44 -17.90 -1.16
C LYS A 202 7.53 -18.90 -0.76
N ALA A 203 8.80 -18.47 -0.76
CA ALA A 203 9.90 -19.28 -0.25
C ALA A 203 9.73 -19.59 1.24
N SER A 204 9.44 -18.57 2.06
CA SER A 204 9.14 -18.73 3.49
C SER A 204 8.00 -19.71 3.77
N LEU A 205 6.89 -19.63 3.01
CA LEU A 205 5.76 -20.54 3.14
C LEU A 205 6.12 -21.99 2.77
N ALA A 206 7.01 -22.19 1.81
CA ALA A 206 7.46 -23.53 1.41
C ALA A 206 8.36 -24.16 2.47
N GLU A 207 9.25 -23.37 3.08
CA GLU A 207 10.10 -23.81 4.19
C GLU A 207 9.25 -24.25 5.40
N GLU A 208 8.27 -23.45 5.82
CA GLU A 208 7.38 -23.81 6.94
C GLU A 208 6.62 -25.12 6.71
N LYS A 209 6.13 -25.36 5.49
CA LYS A 209 5.47 -26.63 5.13
C LYS A 209 6.40 -27.83 5.15
N SER A 210 7.71 -27.63 5.01
CA SER A 210 8.69 -28.73 5.07
C SER A 210 8.98 -29.20 6.50
N PHE A 211 8.70 -28.35 7.49
CA PHE A 211 8.88 -28.64 8.92
C PHE A 211 7.58 -29.10 9.63
N ALA A 212 6.43 -29.08 8.94
CA ALA A 212 5.12 -29.47 9.45
C ALA A 212 4.73 -30.88 8.98
#